data_AF-A0A8S3K623-F1
#
_entry.id   AF-A0A8S3K623-F1
#
_cell.length_a   1.000
_cell.length_b   1.000
_cell.length_c   1.000
_cell.angle_alpha   90.00
_cell.angle_beta   90.00
_cell.angle_gamma   90.00
#
_symmetry.space_group_name_H-M   'P 1'
#
loop_
_entity.id
_entity.type
_entity.pdbx_description
1 polymer ?
#
loop_
_entity_poly.entity_id
_entity_poly.type
_entity_poly.pdbx_seq_one_letter_code
_entity_poly.pdbx_strand_id
1 'polypeptide(L)'
;ALLSGARNHMNANLAQQIYDRMNEVFPQLDDSLVSAATLLANVYGSIGDIDKASDIRTQLTKSGAKKKIGLSWTVVDGQVYV
;
A
#
# COMPACT_ATOMS: atom_id res chain seq x y z
N ALA A 1 -3.15 -6.19 -6.22
CA ALA A 1 -2.56 -6.45 -7.55
C ALA A 1 -2.32 -5.16 -8.34
N LEU A 2 -3.34 -4.32 -8.58
CA LEU A 2 -3.22 -3.15 -9.46
C LEU A 2 -2.25 -2.06 -8.97
N LEU A 3 -2.36 -1.62 -7.70
CA LEU A 3 -1.41 -0.67 -7.09
C LEU A 3 0.04 -1.20 -7.07
N SER A 4 0.20 -2.51 -6.85
CA SER A 4 1.51 -3.16 -6.93
C SER A 4 2.09 -3.14 -8.35
N GLY A 5 1.24 -3.26 -9.37
CA GLY A 5 1.63 -3.07 -10.78
C GLY A 5 2.02 -1.62 -11.09
N ALA A 6 1.24 -0.65 -10.63
CA ALA A 6 1.56 0.77 -10.79
C ALA A 6 2.92 1.13 -10.16
N ARG A 7 3.26 0.52 -9.02
CA ARG A 7 4.60 0.60 -8.42
C ARG A 7 5.68 0.05 -9.33
N ASN A 8 5.49 -1.16 -9.87
CA ASN A 8 6.51 -1.81 -10.70
C ASN A 8 6.81 -1.01 -11.99
N HIS A 9 5.84 -0.24 -12.48
CA HIS A 9 6.00 0.66 -13.62
C HIS A 9 6.25 2.13 -13.22
N MET A 10 6.47 2.42 -11.93
CA MET A 10 6.75 3.77 -11.43
C MET A 10 5.70 4.83 -11.82
N ASN A 11 4.45 4.41 -12.02
CA ASN A 11 3.37 5.29 -12.48
C ASN A 11 2.62 5.88 -11.28
N ALA A 12 3.15 6.97 -10.74
CA ALA A 12 2.57 7.66 -9.58
C ALA A 12 1.17 8.24 -9.85
N ASN A 13 0.90 8.70 -11.07
CA ASN A 13 -0.41 9.25 -11.43
C ASN A 13 -1.48 8.15 -11.37
N LEU A 14 -1.22 7.01 -12.01
CA LEU A 14 -2.12 5.87 -11.96
C LEU A 14 -2.29 5.34 -10.52
N ALA A 15 -1.20 5.27 -9.73
CA ALA A 15 -1.27 4.86 -8.34
C ALA A 15 -2.17 5.79 -7.50
N GLN A 16 -2.07 7.11 -7.70
CA GLN A 16 -2.91 8.09 -7.03
C GLN A 16 -4.38 7.92 -7.41
N GLN A 17 -4.70 7.80 -8.71
CA GLN A 17 -6.08 7.57 -9.16
C GLN A 17 -6.70 6.31 -8.56
N ILE A 18 -5.94 5.22 -8.48
CA ILE A 18 -6.42 3.98 -7.86
C ILE A 18 -6.68 4.20 -6.36
N TYR A 19 -5.78 4.89 -5.67
CA TYR A 19 -5.94 5.18 -4.24
C TYR A 19 -7.16 6.07 -3.97
N ASP A 20 -7.33 7.14 -4.74
CA ASP A 20 -8.47 8.06 -4.60
C ASP A 20 -9.78 7.31 -4.80
N ARG A 21 -9.84 6.44 -5.82
CA ARG A 21 -11.02 5.60 -6.05
C ARG A 21 -11.27 4.60 -4.93
N MET A 22 -10.23 4.03 -4.33
CA MET A 22 -10.39 3.15 -3.16
C MET A 22 -10.91 3.92 -1.95
N ASN A 23 -10.45 5.14 -1.73
CA ASN A 23 -10.91 5.99 -0.63
C ASN A 23 -12.39 6.41 -0.79
N GLU A 24 -12.86 6.61 -2.02
CA GLU A 24 -14.27 6.87 -2.30
C GLU A 24 -15.16 5.65 -2.01
N VAL A 25 -14.72 4.45 -2.40
CA VAL A 25 -15.50 3.21 -2.31
C VAL A 25 -15.45 2.61 -0.90
N PHE A 26 -14.34 2.77 -0.20
CA PHE A 26 -14.09 2.27 1.15
C PHE A 26 -13.79 3.45 2.09
N PRO A 27 -14.81 4.22 2.50
CA PRO A 27 -14.62 5.45 3.27
C PRO A 27 -14.18 5.21 4.72
N GLN A 28 -14.26 3.97 5.20
CA GLN A 28 -13.73 3.61 6.51
C GLN A 28 -12.26 3.22 6.37
N LEU A 29 -11.45 3.69 7.32
CA LEU A 29 -10.03 3.38 7.40
C LEU A 29 -9.82 1.91 7.82
N ASP A 30 -10.10 1.01 6.89
CA ASP A 30 -9.92 -0.43 7.05
C ASP A 30 -8.52 -0.88 6.60
N ASP A 31 -8.19 -2.15 6.89
CA ASP A 31 -6.90 -2.74 6.56
C ASP A 31 -6.53 -2.61 5.06
N SER A 32 -7.53 -2.55 4.17
CA SER A 32 -7.34 -2.43 2.73
C SER A 32 -6.89 -1.03 2.35
N LEU A 33 -7.51 0.00 2.93
CA LEU A 33 -7.13 1.39 2.68
C LEU A 33 -5.74 1.71 3.26
N VAL A 34 -5.42 1.16 4.44
CA VAL A 34 -4.07 1.25 5.05
C VAL A 34 -3.01 0.59 4.17
N SER A 35 -3.33 -0.58 3.62
CA SER A 35 -2.43 -1.29 2.70
C SER A 35 -2.25 -0.52 1.38
N ALA A 36 -3.31 0.10 0.87
CA ALA A 36 -3.27 0.91 -0.34
C ALA A 36 -2.42 2.18 -0.16
N ALA A 37 -2.61 2.91 0.95
CA ALA A 37 -1.79 4.07 1.31
C ALA A 37 -0.31 3.71 1.46
N THR A 38 -0.02 2.55 2.06
CA THR A 38 1.36 2.03 2.18
C THR A 38 1.98 1.77 0.79
N LEU A 39 1.22 1.19 -0.13
CA LEU A 39 1.68 0.97 -1.50
C LEU A 39 1.88 2.29 -2.25
N LEU A 40 0.99 3.26 -2.08
CA LEU A 40 1.12 4.60 -2.68
C LEU A 40 2.40 5.31 -2.20
N ALA A 41 2.68 5.29 -0.90
CA ALA A 41 3.93 5.84 -0.35
C ALA A 41 5.18 5.17 -0.96
N ASN A 42 5.12 3.87 -1.24
CA ASN A 42 6.22 3.16 -1.89
C ASN A 42 6.38 3.54 -3.37
N VAL A 43 5.29 3.85 -4.07
CA VAL A 43 5.35 4.37 -5.46
C VAL A 43 6.05 5.71 -5.47
N TYR A 44 5.63 6.66 -4.62
CA TYR A 44 6.28 7.97 -4.51
C TYR A 44 7.76 7.85 -4.14
N GLY A 45 8.08 6.97 -3.17
CA GLY A 45 9.48 6.68 -2.83
C GLY A 45 10.29 6.11 -3.99
N SER A 46 9.71 5.23 -4.82
CA SER A 46 10.41 4.64 -5.97
C SER A 46 10.75 5.62 -7.08
N ILE A 47 10.00 6.72 -7.19
CA ILE A 47 10.27 7.80 -8.15
C ILE A 47 11.07 8.97 -7.56
N GLY A 48 11.52 8.85 -6.30
CA GLY A 48 12.28 9.90 -5.61
C GLY A 48 11.43 11.04 -5.02
N ASP A 49 10.10 10.93 -5.03
CA ASP A 49 9.20 11.90 -4.38
C ASP A 49 9.11 11.60 -2.88
N ILE A 50 10.19 11.94 -2.17
CA ILE A 50 10.38 11.63 -0.74
C ILE A 50 9.37 12.37 0.12
N ASP A 51 9.01 13.60 -0.24
CA ASP A 51 8.09 14.44 0.52
C ASP A 51 6.69 13.81 0.57
N LYS A 52 6.11 13.45 -0.58
CA LYS A 52 4.79 12.78 -0.58
C LYS A 52 4.82 11.42 0.09
N ALA A 53 5.91 10.67 -0.07
CA ALA A 53 6.06 9.39 0.62
C ALA A 53 6.10 9.57 2.14
N SER A 54 6.73 10.64 2.63
CA SER A 54 6.79 11.01 4.05
C SER A 54 5.44 11.47 4.59
N ASP A 55 4.72 12.31 3.83
CA ASP A 55 3.40 12.81 4.21
C ASP A 55 2.41 11.67 4.43
N ILE A 56 2.34 10.72 3.50
CA ILE A 56 1.45 9.55 3.61
C ILE A 56 1.81 8.72 4.84
N ARG A 57 3.10 8.47 5.10
CA ARG A 57 3.54 7.69 6.28
C ARG A 57 3.23 8.41 7.59
N THR A 58 3.33 9.74 7.59
CA THR A 58 2.98 10.57 8.75
C THR A 58 1.49 10.51 9.04
N GLN A 59 0.65 10.60 8.00
CA GLN A 59 -0.81 10.48 8.14
C GLN A 59 -1.21 9.09 8.67
N LEU A 60 -0.62 8.02 8.14
CA LEU A 60 -0.84 6.66 8.64
C LEU A 60 -0.44 6.53 10.11
N THR A 61 0.71 7.07 10.50
CA THR A 61 1.17 7.05 11.91
C THR A 61 0.19 7.80 12.82
N LYS A 62 -0.25 9.00 12.41
CA LYS A 62 -1.22 9.81 13.17
C LYS A 62 -2.58 9.12 13.32
N SER A 63 -3.00 8.37 12.32
CA SER A 63 -4.27 7.62 12.36
C SER A 63 -4.25 6.41 13.31
N GLY A 64 -3.07 6.02 13.82
CA GLY A 64 -2.89 4.79 14.61
C GLY A 64 -3.04 3.50 13.80
N ALA A 65 -3.32 3.62 12.50
CA ALA A 65 -3.55 2.50 11.63
C ALA A 65 -2.25 1.73 11.35
N LYS A 66 -2.28 0.43 11.63
CA LYS A 66 -1.17 -0.48 11.35
C LYS A 66 -1.60 -1.41 10.24
N LYS A 67 -0.73 -1.60 9.24
CA LYS A 67 -0.95 -2.61 8.21
C LYS A 67 -1.05 -3.98 8.89
N LYS A 68 -2.15 -4.70 8.65
CA LYS A 68 -2.23 -6.11 9.01
C LYS A 68 -1.15 -6.89 8.27
N ILE A 69 -0.31 -7.58 9.01
CA ILE A 69 0.74 -8.42 8.45
C ILE A 69 0.05 -9.54 7.68
N GLY A 70 0.42 -9.71 6.41
CA GLY A 70 -0.05 -10.86 5.62
C GLY A 70 0.72 -12.10 6.05
N LEU A 71 0.01 -13.19 6.33
CA LEU A 71 0.63 -14.51 6.48
C LEU A 71 0.71 -15.16 5.09
N SER A 72 1.92 -15.45 4.62
CA SER A 72 2.11 -16.21 3.39
C SER A 72 2.38 -17.67 3.74
N TRP A 73 1.42 -18.54 3.43
CA TRP A 73 1.64 -19.99 3.53
C TRP A 73 2.52 -20.42 2.37
N THR A 74 3.69 -20.97 2.66
CA THR A 74 4.59 -21.52 1.65
C THR A 74 4.79 -23.00 1.92
N VAL A 75 4.73 -23.83 0.88
CA VAL A 75 4.98 -25.27 0.99
C VAL A 75 6.38 -25.57 0.46
N VAL A 76 7.23 -26.16 1.31
CA VAL A 76 8.55 -26.69 0.92
C VAL A 76 8.53 -28.19 1.22
N ASP A 77 8.82 -29.02 0.22
CA ASP A 77 8.84 -30.49 0.34
C ASP A 77 7.57 -31.10 0.98
N GLY A 78 6.40 -30.53 0.68
CA GLY A 78 5.12 -30.98 1.22
C GLY A 78 4.82 -30.54 2.65
N GLN A 79 5.72 -29.80 3.31
CA GLN A 79 5.48 -29.16 4.59
C GLN A 79 5.09 -27.69 4.44
N VAL A 80 4.03 -27.32 5.15
CA VAL A 80 3.57 -25.94 5.24
C VAL A 80 4.43 -25.17 6.25
N TYR A 81 4.89 -24.01 5.83
CA TYR A 81 5.52 -23.00 6.66
C TYR A 81 4.65 -21.75 6.69
N VAL A 82 4.49 -21.17 7.89
CA VAL A 82 3.72 -19.96 8.18
C VAL A 82 4.65 -18.87 8.69
#